data_AF-A0A931XNP9-F1
#
_entry.id   AF-A0A931XNP9-F1
#
_cell.length_a   1.000
_cell.length_b   1.000
_cell.length_c   1.000
_cell.angle_alpha   90.00
_cell.angle_beta   90.00
_cell.angle_gamma   90.00
#
_symmetry.space_group_name_H-M   'P 1'
#
loop_
_entity.id
_entity.type
_entity.pdbx_description
1 polymer ?
#
loop_
_entity_poly.entity_id
_entity_poly.type
_entity_poly.pdbx_seq_one_letter_code
_entity_poly.pdbx_strand_id
1 'polypeptide(L)'
;MQNRQEADESMLHGRQLLAQGDYEGSLRESQRTLSLHPDSAPADEAVFNMGLVYAHAGNPKKDYRKAMGFFRKLISEYPKSPLVEQAKAWVGVLQMTEKLSQTNEKLNQMLDQSKQVDIEIEERKRGKER
;
A
#
# COMPACT_ATOMS: atom_id res chain seq x y z
N MET A 1 -26.99 15.98 12.95
CA MET A 1 -26.42 15.49 14.23
C MET A 1 -26.29 13.97 14.20
N GLN A 2 -27.38 13.23 13.95
CA GLN A 2 -27.40 11.74 13.94
C GLN A 2 -26.38 11.09 12.98
N ASN A 3 -26.31 11.54 11.71
CA ASN A 3 -25.39 10.95 10.74
C ASN A 3 -23.90 11.14 11.10
N ARG A 4 -23.56 12.20 11.86
CA ARG A 4 -22.14 12.50 12.20
C ARG A 4 -21.65 11.53 13.25
N GLN A 5 -22.45 11.33 14.29
CA GLN A 5 -22.17 10.32 15.30
C GLN A 5 -22.07 8.93 14.67
N GLU A 6 -22.96 8.59 13.73
CA GLU A 6 -22.91 7.31 13.02
C GLU A 6 -21.62 7.13 12.21
N ALA A 7 -21.14 8.19 11.55
CA ALA A 7 -19.86 8.17 10.84
C ALA A 7 -18.66 8.04 11.79
N ASP A 8 -18.68 8.71 12.94
CA ASP A 8 -17.65 8.60 13.96
C ASP A 8 -17.58 7.17 14.54
N GLU A 9 -18.75 6.57 14.82
CA GLU A 9 -18.88 5.19 15.29
C GLU A 9 -18.39 4.18 14.24
N SER A 10 -18.82 4.36 12.99
CA SER A 10 -18.39 3.53 11.87
C SER A 10 -16.87 3.62 11.69
N MET A 11 -16.29 4.82 11.76
CA MET A 11 -14.83 4.97 11.71
C MET A 11 -14.09 4.28 12.84
N LEU A 12 -14.58 4.42 14.07
CA LEU A 12 -13.98 3.75 15.21
C LEU A 12 -14.02 2.23 15.03
N HIS A 13 -15.15 1.69 14.56
CA HIS A 13 -15.29 0.27 14.29
C HIS A 13 -14.35 -0.19 13.18
N GLY A 14 -14.23 0.58 12.08
CA GLY A 14 -13.30 0.30 10.99
C GLY A 14 -11.85 0.18 11.47
N ARG A 15 -11.39 1.04 12.37
CA ARG A 15 -10.04 0.96 12.95
C ARG A 15 -9.85 -0.27 13.82
N GLN A 16 -10.84 -0.62 14.64
CA GLN A 16 -10.79 -1.82 15.49
C GLN A 16 -10.70 -3.09 14.64
N LEU A 17 -11.47 -3.16 13.55
CA LEU A 17 -11.43 -4.29 12.61
C LEU A 17 -10.06 -4.42 11.94
N LEU A 18 -9.42 -3.31 11.55
CA LEU A 18 -8.04 -3.34 11.05
C LEU A 18 -7.08 -3.91 12.10
N ALA A 19 -7.18 -3.49 13.35
CA ALA A 19 -6.34 -4.01 14.44
C ALA A 19 -6.56 -5.51 14.71
N GLN A 20 -7.77 -6.02 14.43
CA GLN A 20 -8.11 -7.43 14.53
C GLN A 20 -7.70 -8.25 13.29
N GLY A 21 -7.22 -7.59 12.23
CA GLY A 21 -6.92 -8.22 10.95
C GLY A 21 -8.14 -8.46 10.05
N ASP A 22 -9.32 -7.97 10.42
CA ASP A 22 -10.48 -7.95 9.52
C ASP A 22 -10.38 -6.76 8.56
N TYR A 23 -9.59 -6.96 7.52
CA TYR A 23 -9.34 -5.96 6.47
C TYR A 23 -10.60 -5.63 5.67
N GLU A 24 -11.46 -6.62 5.40
CA GLU A 24 -12.67 -6.39 4.61
C GLU A 24 -13.72 -5.63 5.41
N GLY A 25 -13.91 -6.00 6.69
CA GLY A 25 -14.75 -5.25 7.62
C GLY A 25 -14.27 -3.82 7.80
N SER A 26 -12.95 -3.62 7.97
CA SER A 26 -12.36 -2.29 8.06
C SER A 26 -12.69 -1.41 6.84
N LEU A 27 -12.57 -1.96 5.63
CA LEU A 27 -12.91 -1.25 4.39
C LEU A 27 -14.41 -0.92 4.30
N ARG A 28 -15.30 -1.83 4.70
CA ARG A 28 -16.75 -1.59 4.68
C ARG A 28 -17.13 -0.42 5.57
N GLU A 29 -16.60 -0.38 6.79
CA GLU A 29 -16.88 0.69 7.75
C GLU A 29 -16.28 2.04 7.32
N SER A 30 -15.04 2.04 6.80
CA SER A 30 -14.47 3.26 6.22
C SER A 30 -15.30 3.78 5.02
N GLN A 31 -15.81 2.88 4.17
CA GLN A 31 -16.67 3.28 3.05
C GLN A 31 -18.03 3.81 3.52
N ARG A 32 -18.61 3.24 4.56
CA ARG A 32 -19.84 3.73 5.19
C ARG A 32 -19.64 5.14 5.71
N THR A 33 -18.52 5.39 6.40
CA THR A 33 -18.15 6.73 6.86
C THR A 33 -18.12 7.75 5.72
N LEU A 34 -17.42 7.43 4.63
CA LEU A 34 -17.33 8.31 3.46
C LEU A 34 -18.71 8.57 2.82
N SER A 35 -19.62 7.59 2.91
CA SER A 35 -20.97 7.74 2.37
C SER A 35 -21.85 8.63 3.25
N LEU A 36 -21.61 8.64 4.56
CA LEU A 36 -22.36 9.46 5.52
C LEU A 36 -21.85 10.91 5.55
N HIS A 37 -20.54 11.13 5.45
CA HIS A 37 -19.90 12.47 5.53
C HIS A 37 -18.70 12.58 4.59
N PRO A 38 -18.89 12.75 3.27
CA PRO A 38 -17.77 12.75 2.32
C PRO A 38 -16.82 13.95 2.46
N ASP A 39 -17.32 15.12 2.86
CA ASP A 39 -16.58 16.39 2.78
C ASP A 39 -16.06 16.89 4.14
N SER A 40 -16.28 16.14 5.21
CA SER A 40 -15.91 16.55 6.57
C SER A 40 -15.44 15.38 7.41
N ALA A 41 -14.70 15.69 8.48
CA ALA A 41 -14.33 14.70 9.46
C ALA A 41 -15.57 13.88 9.90
N PRO A 42 -15.45 12.54 9.94
CA PRO A 42 -14.19 11.77 9.91
C PRO A 42 -13.84 11.13 8.55
N ALA A 43 -14.23 11.72 7.40
CA ALA A 43 -13.90 11.17 6.08
C ALA A 43 -12.40 11.10 5.76
N ASP A 44 -11.62 12.08 6.21
CA ASP A 44 -10.16 12.06 6.06
C ASP A 44 -9.54 10.86 6.79
N GLU A 45 -10.01 10.56 8.01
CA GLU A 45 -9.64 9.35 8.74
C GLU A 45 -10.07 8.09 7.98
N ALA A 46 -11.23 8.10 7.34
CA ALA A 46 -11.72 6.98 6.53
C ALA A 46 -10.80 6.68 5.36
N VAL A 47 -10.46 7.71 4.57
CA VAL A 47 -9.52 7.56 3.45
C VAL A 47 -8.16 7.08 3.94
N PHE A 48 -7.66 7.62 5.06
CA PHE A 48 -6.40 7.18 5.64
C PHE A 48 -6.43 5.70 6.04
N ASN A 49 -7.49 5.27 6.74
CA ASN A 49 -7.65 3.90 7.19
C ASN A 49 -7.74 2.93 6.00
N MET A 50 -8.44 3.28 4.91
CA MET A 50 -8.45 2.48 3.67
C MET A 50 -7.03 2.34 3.07
N GLY A 51 -6.23 3.41 3.10
CA GLY A 51 -4.82 3.37 2.71
C GLY A 51 -4.02 2.38 3.57
N LEU A 52 -4.20 2.42 4.90
CA LEU A 52 -3.55 1.50 5.83
C LEU A 52 -3.95 0.04 5.59
N VAL A 53 -5.23 -0.24 5.34
CA VAL A 53 -5.71 -1.60 5.04
C VAL A 53 -4.98 -2.18 3.82
N TYR A 54 -4.87 -1.41 2.74
CA TYR A 54 -4.18 -1.88 1.53
C TYR A 54 -2.65 -1.92 1.69
N ALA A 55 -2.07 -1.13 2.59
CA ALA A 55 -0.64 -1.16 2.91
C ALA A 55 -0.26 -2.27 3.90
N HIS A 56 -1.23 -2.85 4.61
CA HIS A 56 -0.95 -3.76 5.71
C HIS A 56 -0.29 -5.07 5.24
N ALA A 57 0.89 -5.40 5.78
CA ALA A 57 1.67 -6.57 5.33
C ALA A 57 0.92 -7.90 5.49
N GLY A 58 0.14 -8.02 6.57
CA GLY A 58 -0.71 -9.18 6.88
C GLY A 58 -1.99 -9.28 6.05
N ASN A 59 -2.33 -8.26 5.25
CA ASN A 59 -3.48 -8.33 4.35
C ASN A 59 -3.12 -9.19 3.13
N PRO A 60 -3.80 -10.34 2.89
CA PRO A 60 -3.54 -11.16 1.71
C PRO A 60 -3.92 -10.44 0.41
N LYS A 61 -4.81 -9.45 0.50
CA LYS A 61 -5.24 -8.58 -0.61
C LYS A 61 -4.53 -7.22 -0.58
N LYS A 62 -3.37 -7.13 0.09
CA LYS A 62 -2.58 -5.89 0.09
C LYS A 62 -2.24 -5.46 -1.33
N ASP A 63 -2.29 -4.16 -1.55
CA ASP A 63 -1.97 -3.53 -2.82
C ASP A 63 -1.38 -2.16 -2.53
N TYR A 64 -0.04 -2.06 -2.61
CA TYR A 64 0.68 -0.84 -2.30
C TYR A 64 0.35 0.31 -3.25
N ARG A 65 -0.01 0.02 -4.51
CA ARG A 65 -0.43 1.07 -5.45
C ARG A 65 -1.79 1.61 -5.05
N LYS A 66 -2.72 0.74 -4.67
CA LYS A 66 -4.03 1.15 -4.18
C LYS A 66 -3.93 1.93 -2.86
N ALA A 67 -3.08 1.49 -1.94
CA ALA A 67 -2.78 2.21 -0.71
C ALA A 67 -2.27 3.63 -0.98
N MET A 68 -1.27 3.78 -1.87
CA MET A 68 -0.78 5.08 -2.30
C MET A 68 -1.88 5.95 -2.92
N GLY A 69 -2.81 5.35 -3.67
CA GLY A 69 -3.98 6.03 -4.22
C GLY A 69 -4.83 6.70 -3.14
N PHE A 70 -5.14 5.99 -2.05
CA PHE A 70 -5.88 6.55 -0.92
C PHE A 70 -5.09 7.63 -0.19
N PHE A 71 -3.80 7.44 0.07
CA PHE A 71 -3.01 8.49 0.72
C PHE A 71 -2.89 9.75 -0.14
N ARG A 72 -2.75 9.62 -1.46
CA ARG A 72 -2.79 10.75 -2.39
C ARG A 72 -4.16 11.43 -2.41
N LYS A 73 -5.24 10.64 -2.38
CA LYS A 73 -6.61 11.15 -2.25
C LYS A 73 -6.76 12.00 -0.98
N LEU A 74 -6.22 11.54 0.15
CA LEU A 74 -6.24 12.31 1.40
C LEU A 74 -5.55 13.66 1.23
N ILE A 75 -4.34 13.65 0.66
CA ILE A 75 -3.54 14.87 0.44
C ILE A 75 -4.26 15.85 -0.48
N SER A 76 -4.95 15.38 -1.52
CA SER A 76 -5.63 16.23 -2.50
C SER A 76 -7.01 16.72 -2.05
N GLU A 77 -7.82 15.84 -1.47
CA GLU A 77 -9.23 16.14 -1.14
C GLU A 77 -9.40 16.68 0.28
N TYR A 78 -8.48 16.35 1.21
CA TYR A 78 -8.51 16.82 2.60
C TYR A 78 -7.20 17.53 2.99
N PRO A 79 -6.79 18.60 2.27
CA PRO A 79 -5.48 19.25 2.47
C PRO A 79 -5.32 19.94 3.83
N LYS A 80 -6.41 20.14 4.58
CA LYS A 80 -6.39 20.69 5.95
C LYS A 80 -6.37 19.61 7.03
N SER A 81 -6.43 18.34 6.67
CA SER A 81 -6.42 17.23 7.63
C SER A 81 -5.08 17.17 8.36
N PRO A 82 -5.06 16.90 9.68
CA PRO A 82 -3.83 16.64 10.42
C PRO A 82 -3.08 15.39 9.91
N LEU A 83 -3.74 14.54 9.11
CA LEU A 83 -3.16 13.31 8.57
C LEU A 83 -2.36 13.52 7.28
N VAL A 84 -2.34 14.72 6.70
CA VAL A 84 -1.67 15.00 5.42
C VAL A 84 -0.18 14.64 5.46
N GLU A 85 0.54 15.02 6.52
CA GLU A 85 1.98 14.73 6.62
C GLU A 85 2.24 13.23 6.83
N GLN A 86 1.38 12.54 7.55
CA GLN A 86 1.46 11.07 7.68
C GLN A 86 1.17 10.39 6.34
N ALA A 87 0.17 10.85 5.59
CA ALA A 87 -0.14 10.33 4.27
C ALA A 87 1.04 10.53 3.29
N LYS A 88 1.71 11.69 3.32
CA LYS A 88 2.92 11.93 2.52
C LYS A 88 4.05 10.96 2.89
N ALA A 89 4.27 10.75 4.19
CA ALA A 89 5.27 9.78 4.66
C ALA A 89 4.96 8.36 4.15
N TRP A 90 3.69 7.93 4.22
CA TRP A 90 3.26 6.65 3.66
C TRP A 90 3.50 6.55 2.15
N VAL A 91 3.17 7.58 1.38
CA VAL A 91 3.46 7.60 -0.07
C VAL A 91 4.96 7.43 -0.31
N GLY A 92 5.81 8.14 0.43
CA GLY A 92 7.27 8.03 0.30
C GLY A 92 7.80 6.63 0.63
N VAL A 93 7.33 6.03 1.73
CA VAL A 93 7.70 4.66 2.13
C VAL A 93 7.28 3.66 1.05
N LEU A 94 6.03 3.71 0.59
CA LEU A 94 5.51 2.77 -0.40
C LEU A 94 6.22 2.90 -1.76
N GLN A 95 6.55 4.13 -2.18
CA GLN A 95 7.36 4.36 -3.39
C GLN A 95 8.77 3.79 -3.26
N MET A 96 9.40 3.95 -2.09
CA MET A 96 10.73 3.39 -1.83
C MET A 96 10.68 1.86 -1.84
N THR A 97 9.65 1.25 -1.24
CA THR A 97 9.44 -0.20 -1.26
C THR A 97 9.25 -0.73 -2.68
N GLU A 98 8.43 -0.08 -3.52
CA GLU A 98 8.24 -0.49 -4.92
C GLU A 98 9.56 -0.40 -5.70
N LYS A 99 10.29 0.72 -5.56
CA LYS A 99 11.58 0.91 -6.24
C LYS A 99 12.63 -0.12 -5.78
N LEU A 100 12.65 -0.46 -4.50
CA LEU A 100 13.55 -1.48 -3.96
C LEU A 100 13.24 -2.87 -4.54
N SER A 101 11.95 -3.24 -4.62
CA SER A 101 11.53 -4.51 -5.24
C SER A 101 11.98 -4.61 -6.70
N GLN A 102 11.72 -3.57 -7.50
CA GLN A 102 12.13 -3.52 -8.90
C GLN A 102 13.65 -3.62 -9.06
N THR A 103 14.40 -2.97 -8.17
CA THR A 103 15.88 -3.02 -8.20
C THR A 103 16.38 -4.43 -7.88
N ASN A 104 15.79 -5.09 -6.87
CA ASN A 104 16.15 -6.47 -6.53
C ASN A 104 15.81 -7.45 -7.66
N GLU A 105 14.65 -7.30 -8.30
CA GLU A 105 14.28 -8.12 -9.46
C GLU A 105 15.29 -7.97 -10.60
N LYS A 106 15.70 -6.73 -10.92
CA LYS A 106 16.71 -6.47 -11.94
C LYS A 106 18.07 -7.07 -11.58
N LEU A 107 18.49 -6.95 -10.32
CA LEU A 107 19.75 -7.54 -9.85
C LEU A 107 19.75 -9.06 -9.97
N ASN A 108 18.63 -9.72 -9.63
CA ASN A 108 18.49 -11.16 -9.77
C ASN A 108 18.59 -11.58 -11.25
N GLN A 109 17.92 -10.87 -12.16
CA GLN A 109 18.03 -11.13 -13.60
C GLN A 109 19.46 -10.99 -14.12
N MET A 110 20.19 -9.96 -13.68
CA MET A 110 21.59 -9.75 -14.05
C MET A 110 22.50 -10.88 -13.53
N LEU A 111 22.27 -11.35 -12.31
CA LEU A 111 23.02 -12.46 -11.73
C LEU A 111 22.81 -13.75 -12.52
N ASP A 112 21.57 -14.03 -12.93
CA ASP A 112 21.25 -15.22 -13.72
C ASP A 112 21.88 -15.15 -15.12
N GLN A 113 21.87 -13.98 -15.76
CA GLN A 113 22.57 -13.76 -17.03
C GLN A 113 24.09 -13.99 -16.91
N SER A 114 24.71 -13.48 -15.84
CA SER A 114 26.16 -13.69 -15.62
C SER A 114 26.49 -15.18 -15.48
N LYS A 115 25.71 -15.93 -14.71
CA LYS A 115 25.90 -17.38 -14.55
C LYS A 115 25.79 -18.11 -15.90
N GLN A 116 24.84 -17.71 -16.74
CA GLN A 116 24.66 -18.32 -18.06
C GLN A 116 25.88 -18.07 -18.96
N VAL A 117 26.42 -16.85 -18.95
CA VAL A 117 27.65 -16.51 -19.68
C VAL A 117 28.83 -17.35 -19.19
N ASP A 118 28.98 -17.52 -17.88
CA ASP A 118 30.06 -18.34 -17.30
C ASP A 118 29.96 -19.81 -17.77
N ILE A 119 28.75 -20.38 -17.79
CA ILE A 119 28.51 -21.75 -18.29
C ILE A 119 28.90 -21.87 -19.77
N GLU A 120 28.46 -20.93 -20.61
CA GLU A 120 28.78 -20.93 -22.04
C GLU A 120 30.28 -20.82 -22.31
N ILE A 121 31.00 -20.01 -21.53
CA ILE A 121 32.45 -19.88 -21.61
C ILE A 121 33.11 -21.23 -21.30
N GLU A 122 32.69 -21.91 -20.24
CA GLU A 122 33.23 -23.21 -19.82
C GLU A 122 32.91 -24.34 -20.82
N GLU A 123 31.75 -24.32 -21.48
CA GLU A 123 31.43 -25.25 -22.56
C GLU A 123 32.28 -25.03 -23.81
N ARG A 124 32.48 -23.77 -24.21
CA ARG A 124 33.32 -23.42 -25.36
C ARG A 124 34.79 -23.79 -25.15
N LYS A 125 35.31 -23.68 -23.92
CA LYS A 125 36.67 -24.15 -23.58
C LYS A 125 36.79 -25.67 -23.75
N ARG A 126 35.88 -26.44 -23.16
CA ARG A 126 35.85 -27.91 -23.26
C ARG A 126 35.71 -28.42 -24.69
N GLY A 127 34.99 -27.70 -25.55
CA GLY A 127 34.84 -28.05 -26.96
C GLY A 127 36.09 -27.83 -27.82
N LYS A 128 37.01 -26.95 -27.41
CA LYS A 128 38.28 -26.69 -28.13
C LYS A 128 39.42 -27.65 -27.75
N GLU A 129 39.28 -28.36 -26.64
CA GLU A 129 40.28 -29.30 -26.10
C GLU A 129 40.05 -30.76 -26.58
N ARG A 130 39.02 -30.99 -27.41
CA ARG A 130 38.70 -32.30 -28.03
C ARG A 130 39.04 -32.28 -29.51
#